data_AF-S7U096-F1
#
_entry.id   AF-S7U096-F1
#
_cell.length_a   1.000
_cell.length_b   1.000
_cell.length_c   1.000
_cell.angle_alpha   90.00
_cell.angle_beta   90.00
_cell.angle_gamma   90.00
#
_symmetry.space_group_name_H-M   'P 1'
#
loop_
_entity.id
_entity.type
_entity.pdbx_description
1 polymer ?
#
loop_
_entity_poly.entity_id
_entity_poly.type
_entity_poly.pdbx_seq_one_letter_code
_entity_poly.pdbx_strand_id
1 'polypeptide(L)'
;MLKTFPCPHCGQDISLYANPLPTVDVVVYLPWRGVVLVERRNAPLGWALPGGFVDEGETVETAAVREASEETGLDVELSGILGVYSRPDRDPRHHTMSVVFTALPKTPGDPTGGDDASSAVYFPLDALPSPIVFDHAEILRDFAHTIAHANRYVLGTPSRR
;
A
#
# COMPACT_ATOMS: atom_id res chain seq x y z
N MET A 1 -22.78 -9.02 -4.11
CA MET A 1 -24.15 -8.95 -3.54
C MET A 1 -24.76 -7.62 -3.96
N LEU A 2 -26.01 -7.60 -4.45
CA LEU A 2 -26.71 -6.34 -4.72
C LEU A 2 -27.27 -5.81 -3.39
N LYS A 3 -27.09 -4.52 -3.14
CA LYS A 3 -27.78 -3.80 -2.07
C LYS A 3 -28.81 -2.89 -2.71
N THR A 4 -30.01 -2.91 -2.15
CA THR A 4 -31.13 -2.11 -2.61
C THR A 4 -31.21 -0.84 -1.77
N PHE A 5 -31.36 0.29 -2.45
CA PHE A 5 -31.51 1.60 -1.82
C PHE A 5 -32.70 2.32 -2.46
N PRO A 6 -33.48 3.12 -1.72
CA PRO A 6 -34.51 3.95 -2.30
C PRO A 6 -33.89 5.13 -3.05
N CYS A 7 -34.30 5.35 -4.31
CA CYS A 7 -33.88 6.51 -5.09
C CYS A 7 -34.35 7.81 -4.41
N PRO A 8 -33.47 8.80 -4.16
CA PRO A 8 -33.85 10.05 -3.49
C PRO A 8 -34.77 10.94 -4.34
N HIS A 9 -34.93 10.67 -5.64
CA HIS A 9 -35.78 11.45 -6.55
C HIS A 9 -37.19 10.88 -6.69
N CYS A 10 -37.34 9.57 -6.89
CA CYS A 10 -38.62 8.94 -7.21
C CYS A 10 -39.06 7.84 -6.21
N GLY A 11 -38.23 7.49 -5.24
CA GLY A 11 -38.52 6.46 -4.24
C GLY A 11 -38.51 5.02 -4.75
N GLN A 12 -38.22 4.78 -6.04
CA GLN A 12 -38.07 3.43 -6.56
C GLN A 12 -36.77 2.77 -6.07
N ASP A 13 -36.81 1.45 -5.94
CA ASP A 13 -35.66 0.65 -5.56
C ASP A 13 -34.60 0.67 -6.66
N ILE A 14 -33.40 1.12 -6.32
CA ILE A 14 -32.19 0.97 -7.13
C ILE A 14 -31.31 -0.11 -6.51
N SER A 15 -30.79 -1.01 -7.34
CA SER A 15 -29.89 -2.07 -6.91
C SER A 15 -28.47 -1.75 -7.35
N LEU A 16 -27.57 -1.58 -6.38
CA LEU A 16 -26.16 -1.31 -6.62
C LEU A 16 -25.33 -2.48 -6.13
N TYR A 17 -24.17 -2.70 -6.75
CA TYR A 17 -23.23 -3.71 -6.27
C TYR A 17 -22.59 -3.25 -4.96
N ALA A 18 -22.64 -4.11 -3.94
CA ALA A 18 -21.86 -3.93 -2.72
C ALA A 18 -20.44 -4.49 -2.93
N ASN A 19 -19.63 -3.74 -3.68
CA ASN A 19 -18.24 -4.07 -3.96
C ASN A 19 -17.32 -3.54 -2.86
N PRO A 20 -16.13 -4.15 -2.66
CA PRO A 20 -15.09 -3.54 -1.86
C PRO A 20 -14.67 -2.20 -2.48
N LEU A 21 -14.25 -1.26 -1.63
CA LEU A 21 -13.65 -0.01 -2.08
C LEU A 21 -12.22 -0.27 -2.58
N PRO A 22 -11.84 0.19 -3.79
CA PRO A 22 -10.50 0.02 -4.30
C PRO A 22 -9.52 0.96 -3.61
N THR A 23 -8.39 0.41 -3.20
CA THR A 23 -7.28 1.12 -2.57
C THR A 23 -5.96 0.67 -3.19
N VAL A 24 -4.89 1.41 -2.93
CA VAL A 24 -3.52 1.04 -3.26
C VAL A 24 -2.63 1.29 -2.06
N ASP A 25 -1.63 0.43 -1.89
CA ASP A 25 -0.53 0.66 -0.95
C ASP A 25 0.80 0.49 -1.69
N VAL A 26 1.84 1.20 -1.28
CA VAL A 26 3.13 1.18 -1.97
C VAL A 26 4.26 0.83 -1.01
N VAL A 27 4.96 -0.25 -1.31
CA VAL A 27 6.22 -0.60 -0.66
C VAL A 27 7.35 0.13 -1.38
N VAL A 28 7.65 1.35 -0.94
CA VAL A 28 8.83 2.10 -1.39
C VAL A 28 10.05 1.58 -0.65
N TYR A 29 11.02 1.01 -1.37
CA TYR A 29 12.14 0.28 -0.77
C TYR A 29 13.49 0.73 -1.32
N LEU A 30 14.49 0.87 -0.44
CA LEU A 30 15.89 1.00 -0.80
C LEU A 30 16.72 -0.03 -0.02
N PRO A 31 17.56 -0.87 -0.66
CA PRO A 31 18.28 -1.94 0.03
C PRO A 31 19.12 -1.51 1.24
N TRP A 32 19.67 -0.29 1.24
CA TRP A 32 20.50 0.23 2.32
C TRP A 32 19.74 1.07 3.37
N ARG A 33 18.45 1.36 3.16
CA ARG A 33 17.62 2.15 4.10
C ARG A 33 16.42 1.38 4.64
N GLY A 34 15.93 0.40 3.88
CA GLY A 34 14.71 -0.33 4.19
C GLY A 34 13.48 0.24 3.47
N VAL A 35 12.32 0.12 4.10
CA VAL A 35 11.01 0.50 3.56
C VAL A 35 10.54 1.85 4.11
N VAL A 36 9.82 2.62 3.31
CA VAL A 36 9.16 3.84 3.80
C VAL A 36 7.84 3.48 4.48
N LEU A 37 7.63 4.02 5.68
CA LEU A 37 6.35 4.00 6.37
C LEU A 37 5.91 5.41 6.73
N VAL A 38 4.61 5.62 6.76
CA VAL A 38 3.95 6.86 7.17
C VAL A 38 3.27 6.68 8.51
N GLU A 39 3.38 7.67 9.38
CA GLU A 39 2.66 7.69 10.65
C GLU A 39 1.30 8.37 10.46
N ARG A 40 0.23 7.64 10.74
CA ARG A 40 -1.14 8.10 10.46
C ARG A 40 -1.61 9.16 11.47
N ARG A 41 -2.24 10.22 10.97
CA ARG A 41 -2.91 11.24 11.81
C ARG A 41 -4.30 10.82 12.27
N ASN A 42 -4.95 9.91 11.54
CA ASN A 42 -6.34 9.49 11.76
C ASN A 42 -6.44 8.02 12.13
N ALA A 43 -7.40 7.68 12.99
CA ALA A 43 -7.64 6.30 13.40
C ALA A 43 -7.83 5.35 12.20
N PRO A 44 -7.31 4.10 12.25
CA PRO A 44 -6.46 3.54 13.31
C PRO A 44 -5.08 4.21 13.37
N LEU A 45 -4.60 4.53 14.57
CA LEU A 45 -3.32 5.20 14.79
C LEU A 45 -2.15 4.20 14.77
N GLY A 46 -1.06 4.59 14.14
CA GLY A 46 0.17 3.79 14.01
C GLY A 46 0.84 4.00 12.65
N TRP A 47 1.83 3.18 12.37
CA TRP A 47 2.57 3.19 11.11
C TRP A 47 1.86 2.39 10.03
N ALA A 48 1.94 2.86 8.79
CA ALA A 48 1.36 2.22 7.62
C ALA A 48 2.29 2.37 6.41
N LEU A 49 2.11 1.51 5.40
CA LEU A 49 2.58 1.81 4.05
C LEU A 49 1.88 3.09 3.55
N PRO A 50 2.55 3.89 2.72
CA PRO A 50 1.88 4.97 2.01
C PRO A 50 0.83 4.39 1.06
N GLY A 51 -0.36 4.99 1.03
CA GLY A 51 -1.48 4.44 0.28
C GLY A 51 -2.81 5.10 0.57
N GLY A 52 -3.76 4.90 -0.33
CA GLY A 52 -5.06 5.55 -0.27
C GLY A 52 -6.07 4.98 -1.25
N PHE A 53 -7.14 5.72 -1.47
CA PHE A 53 -8.24 5.30 -2.34
C PHE A 53 -7.90 5.59 -3.80
N VAL A 54 -8.43 4.75 -4.69
CA VAL A 54 -8.35 5.00 -6.13
C VAL A 54 -9.47 5.94 -6.53
N ASP A 55 -9.13 7.06 -7.16
CA ASP A 55 -10.11 8.05 -7.59
C ASP A 55 -10.87 7.64 -8.85
N GLU A 56 -12.05 8.21 -9.05
CA GLU A 56 -12.85 7.97 -10.25
C GLU A 56 -12.10 8.43 -11.50
N GLY A 57 -11.97 7.53 -12.48
CA GLY A 57 -11.26 7.81 -13.73
C GLY A 57 -9.74 7.65 -13.66
N GLU A 58 -9.19 7.27 -12.50
CA GLU A 58 -7.76 7.03 -12.29
C GLU A 58 -7.42 5.53 -12.43
N THR A 59 -6.19 5.21 -12.89
CA THR A 59 -5.68 3.83 -12.84
C THR A 59 -5.02 3.54 -11.49
N VAL A 60 -4.96 2.27 -11.10
CA VAL A 60 -4.31 1.88 -9.83
C VAL A 60 -2.81 2.23 -9.80
N GLU A 61 -2.13 2.22 -10.94
CA GLU A 61 -0.74 2.66 -11.03
C GLU A 61 -0.60 4.17 -10.80
N THR A 62 -1.53 4.95 -11.35
CA THR A 62 -1.52 6.42 -11.19
C THR A 62 -1.81 6.79 -9.74
N ALA A 63 -2.82 6.14 -9.13
CA ALA A 63 -3.14 6.29 -7.72
C ALA A 63 -1.94 5.93 -6.83
N ALA A 64 -1.24 4.82 -7.10
CA ALA A 64 -0.09 4.41 -6.31
C ALA A 64 1.05 5.45 -6.34
N VAL A 65 1.35 6.02 -7.52
CA VAL A 65 2.36 7.08 -7.64
C VAL A 65 1.92 8.36 -6.95
N ARG A 66 0.64 8.75 -7.11
CA ARG A 66 0.07 9.93 -6.46
C ARG A 66 0.14 9.82 -4.94
N GLU A 67 -0.40 8.76 -4.36
CA GLU A 67 -0.44 8.52 -2.91
C GLU A 67 0.98 8.48 -2.31
N ALA A 68 1.91 7.78 -2.97
CA ALA A 68 3.31 7.78 -2.53
C ALA A 68 3.91 9.19 -2.50
N SER A 69 3.65 10.01 -3.52
CA SER A 69 4.11 11.40 -3.58
C SER A 69 3.43 12.28 -2.52
N GLU A 70 2.12 12.18 -2.36
CA GLU A 70 1.34 13.00 -1.43
C GLU A 70 1.73 12.72 0.02
N GLU A 71 1.88 11.46 0.42
CA GLU A 71 2.13 11.11 1.82
C GLU A 71 3.61 11.12 2.22
N THR A 72 4.53 10.94 1.25
CA THR A 72 5.98 10.82 1.53
C THR A 72 6.85 11.89 0.86
N GLY A 73 6.30 12.68 -0.06
CA GLY A 73 7.07 13.64 -0.86
C GLY A 73 8.04 13.00 -1.88
N LEU A 74 8.03 11.67 -2.03
CA LEU A 74 8.91 10.96 -2.94
C LEU A 74 8.26 10.76 -4.31
N ASP A 75 8.96 11.12 -5.37
CA ASP A 75 8.65 10.64 -6.72
C ASP A 75 9.20 9.22 -6.89
N VAL A 76 8.33 8.28 -7.26
CA VAL A 76 8.64 6.84 -7.29
C VAL A 76 8.45 6.24 -8.67
N GLU A 77 9.21 5.19 -8.95
CA GLU A 77 9.05 4.31 -10.10
C GLU A 77 8.53 2.96 -9.62
N LEU A 78 7.34 2.58 -10.09
CA LEU A 78 6.73 1.30 -9.74
C LEU A 78 7.54 0.16 -10.39
N SER A 79 7.97 -0.79 -9.57
CA SER A 79 8.73 -1.97 -10.00
C SER A 79 7.84 -3.18 -10.32
N GLY A 80 6.57 -3.13 -9.90
CA GLY A 80 5.57 -4.18 -10.17
C GLY A 80 4.58 -4.36 -9.02
N ILE A 81 3.61 -5.24 -9.22
CA ILE A 81 2.61 -5.61 -8.21
C ILE A 81 3.21 -6.67 -7.29
N LEU A 82 3.17 -6.41 -5.98
CA LEU A 82 3.48 -7.41 -4.95
C LEU A 82 2.33 -8.41 -4.82
N GLY A 83 1.09 -7.90 -4.74
CA GLY A 83 -0.10 -8.71 -4.59
C GLY A 83 -1.38 -7.89 -4.49
N VAL A 84 -2.51 -8.60 -4.35
CA VAL A 84 -3.83 -8.01 -4.08
C VAL A 84 -4.32 -8.54 -2.75
N TYR A 85 -4.61 -7.64 -1.82
CA TYR A 85 -5.04 -7.94 -0.46
C TYR A 85 -6.51 -7.56 -0.31
N SER A 86 -7.37 -8.56 -0.10
CA SER A 86 -8.83 -8.42 -0.24
C SER A 86 -9.62 -9.10 0.87
N ARG A 87 -8.98 -9.39 2.01
CA ARG A 87 -9.68 -9.91 3.18
C ARG A 87 -10.80 -8.92 3.57
N PRO A 88 -12.04 -9.38 3.80
CA PRO A 88 -13.16 -8.47 4.09
C PRO A 88 -12.98 -7.59 5.34
N ASP A 89 -12.12 -7.99 6.26
CA ASP A 89 -11.84 -7.34 7.54
C ASP A 89 -10.44 -6.70 7.62
N ARG A 90 -9.72 -6.57 6.49
CA ARG A 90 -8.37 -5.99 6.47
C ARG A 90 -8.30 -4.56 6.98
N ASP A 91 -9.35 -3.79 6.71
CA ASP A 91 -9.53 -2.44 7.18
C ASP A 91 -10.78 -2.39 8.06
N PRO A 92 -10.67 -2.01 9.35
CA PRO A 92 -11.81 -1.96 10.25
C PRO A 92 -12.81 -0.86 9.88
N ARG A 93 -12.47 0.07 8.98
CA ARG A 93 -13.31 1.19 8.58
C ARG A 93 -14.27 0.81 7.45
N HIS A 94 -13.78 0.08 6.45
CA HIS A 94 -14.54 -0.31 5.26
C HIS A 94 -14.06 -1.66 4.72
N HIS A 95 -14.92 -2.38 4.00
CA HIS A 95 -14.46 -3.50 3.18
C HIS A 95 -13.65 -2.94 1.99
N THR A 96 -12.33 -3.02 2.07
CA THR A 96 -11.42 -2.55 1.01
C THR A 96 -10.74 -3.71 0.30
N MET A 97 -10.30 -3.46 -0.92
CA MET A 97 -9.36 -4.30 -1.66
C MET A 97 -8.18 -3.42 -2.06
N SER A 98 -6.96 -3.80 -1.66
CA SER A 98 -5.75 -3.06 -1.99
C SER A 98 -4.92 -3.78 -3.04
N VAL A 99 -4.54 -3.06 -4.09
CA VAL A 99 -3.47 -3.49 -5.00
C VAL A 99 -2.16 -2.91 -4.46
N VAL A 100 -1.26 -3.80 -4.05
CA VAL A 100 0.01 -3.38 -3.44
C VAL A 100 1.11 -3.38 -4.48
N PHE A 101 1.74 -2.23 -4.66
CA PHE A 101 2.89 -2.06 -5.55
C PHE A 101 4.20 -2.07 -4.78
N THR A 102 5.25 -2.52 -5.45
CA THR A 102 6.64 -2.25 -5.04
C THR A 102 7.17 -1.09 -5.85
N ALA A 103 8.00 -0.24 -5.24
CA ALA A 103 8.57 0.91 -5.91
C ALA A 103 9.96 1.27 -5.39
N LEU A 104 10.70 1.98 -6.24
CA LEU A 104 11.98 2.62 -5.91
C LEU A 104 11.80 4.13 -6.06
N PRO A 105 12.40 4.97 -5.19
CA PRO A 105 12.42 6.40 -5.41
C PRO A 105 13.26 6.72 -6.66
N LYS A 106 12.75 7.56 -7.57
CA LYS A 106 13.48 7.98 -8.78
C LYS A 106 14.73 8.78 -8.46
N THR A 107 14.66 9.56 -7.39
CA THR A 107 15.79 10.32 -6.85
C THR A 107 15.97 9.95 -5.38
N PRO A 108 17.19 9.58 -4.93
CA PRO A 108 17.44 9.37 -3.52
C PRO A 108 17.16 10.64 -2.71
N GLY A 109 16.29 10.52 -1.71
CA GLY A 109 15.90 11.61 -0.83
C GLY A 109 15.30 11.06 0.46
N ASP A 110 15.15 11.95 1.44
CA ASP A 110 14.44 11.64 2.68
C ASP A 110 12.94 11.85 2.48
N PRO A 111 12.08 10.89 2.85
CA PRO A 111 10.65 11.09 2.82
C PRO A 111 10.27 12.17 3.83
N THR A 112 9.27 12.96 3.47
CA THR A 112 8.66 14.00 4.29
C THR A 112 7.17 13.73 4.37
N GLY A 113 6.62 13.62 5.58
CA GLY A 113 5.19 13.36 5.76
C GLY A 113 4.33 14.48 5.15
N GLY A 114 3.27 14.08 4.45
CA GLY A 114 2.31 15.00 3.80
C GLY A 114 0.92 15.07 4.46
N ASP A 115 -0.12 15.20 3.65
CA ASP A 115 -1.46 15.64 4.05
C ASP A 115 -2.10 14.79 5.18
N ASP A 116 -2.05 13.46 5.06
CA ASP A 116 -2.62 12.52 6.04
C ASP A 116 -1.59 11.87 6.99
N ALA A 117 -0.29 12.16 6.79
CA ALA A 117 0.83 11.58 7.53
C ALA A 117 1.52 12.59 8.45
N SER A 118 1.66 12.32 9.75
CA SER A 118 2.45 13.19 10.66
C SER A 118 3.93 13.14 10.34
N SER A 119 4.41 12.01 9.84
CA SER A 119 5.79 11.80 9.41
C SER A 119 5.87 10.68 8.38
N ALA A 120 6.95 10.66 7.60
CA ALA A 120 7.30 9.57 6.70
C ALA A 120 8.79 9.27 6.90
N VAL A 121 9.15 8.00 7.11
CA VAL A 121 10.49 7.59 7.54
C VAL A 121 10.87 6.24 6.93
N TYR A 122 12.16 6.06 6.62
CA TYR A 122 12.71 4.74 6.26
C TYR A 122 12.94 3.88 7.51
N PHE A 123 12.48 2.63 7.47
CA PHE A 123 12.75 1.62 8.49
C PHE A 123 13.41 0.39 7.86
N PRO A 124 14.53 -0.09 8.42
CA PRO A 124 15.05 -1.41 8.09
C PRO A 124 13.98 -2.49 8.31
N LEU A 125 13.92 -3.50 7.42
CA LEU A 125 12.92 -4.58 7.49
C LEU A 125 13.05 -5.44 8.76
N ASP A 126 14.22 -5.44 9.39
CA ASP A 126 14.51 -6.12 10.67
C ASP A 126 14.33 -5.21 11.90
N ALA A 127 14.00 -3.94 11.70
CA ALA A 127 13.79 -2.93 12.74
C ALA A 127 12.55 -2.07 12.45
N LEU A 128 11.45 -2.73 12.06
CA LEU A 128 10.17 -2.08 11.80
C LEU A 128 9.56 -1.47 13.09
N PRO A 129 8.84 -0.35 12.98
CA PRO A 129 8.22 0.32 14.11
C PRO A 129 6.98 -0.46 14.60
N SER A 130 6.41 -0.02 15.72
CA SER A 130 5.17 -0.58 16.27
C SER A 130 4.33 0.52 16.93
N PRO A 131 2.98 0.50 16.80
CA PRO A 131 2.19 -0.48 16.05
C PRO A 131 2.22 -0.20 14.53
N ILE A 132 2.18 -1.26 13.72
CA ILE A 132 1.83 -1.20 12.30
C ILE A 132 0.34 -1.55 12.19
N VAL A 133 -0.44 -0.70 11.52
CA VAL A 133 -1.90 -0.86 11.42
C VAL A 133 -2.33 -1.61 10.15
N PHE A 134 -3.61 -2.00 10.11
CA PHE A 134 -4.20 -2.82 9.05
C PHE A 134 -3.49 -4.18 8.93
N ASP A 135 -3.42 -4.72 7.72
CA ASP A 135 -2.66 -5.91 7.36
C ASP A 135 -1.24 -5.56 6.85
N HIS A 136 -0.75 -4.34 7.07
CA HIS A 136 0.52 -3.89 6.48
C HIS A 136 1.74 -4.66 7.01
N ALA A 137 1.67 -5.20 8.24
CA ALA A 137 2.71 -6.09 8.77
C ALA A 137 2.77 -7.44 8.01
N GLU A 138 1.65 -7.92 7.48
CA GLU A 138 1.60 -9.10 6.61
C GLU A 138 2.19 -8.76 5.23
N ILE A 139 1.77 -7.65 4.64
CA ILE A 139 2.28 -7.16 3.35
C ILE A 139 3.81 -7.01 3.38
N LEU A 140 4.36 -6.39 4.43
CA LEU A 140 5.81 -6.22 4.60
C LEU A 140 6.55 -7.56 4.75
N ARG A 141 5.93 -8.55 5.40
CA ARG A 141 6.49 -9.91 5.51
C ARG A 141 6.54 -10.60 4.15
N ASP A 142 5.47 -10.48 3.35
CA ASP A 142 5.42 -11.04 1.99
C ASP A 142 6.44 -10.37 1.06
N PHE A 143 6.62 -9.06 1.20
CA PHE A 143 7.66 -8.32 0.49
C PHE A 143 9.06 -8.83 0.87
N ALA A 144 9.34 -8.97 2.17
CA ALA A 144 10.62 -9.48 2.67
C ALA A 144 10.93 -10.89 2.12
N HIS A 145 9.92 -11.76 2.04
CA HIS A 145 10.07 -13.06 1.38
C HIS A 145 10.39 -12.92 -0.11
N THR A 146 9.67 -12.07 -0.82
CA THR A 146 9.86 -11.83 -2.27
C THR A 146 11.31 -11.42 -2.58
N ILE A 147 11.85 -10.44 -1.86
CA ILE A 147 13.23 -9.97 -2.08
C ILE A 147 14.28 -11.00 -1.65
N ALA A 148 14.02 -11.79 -0.60
CA ALA A 148 14.91 -12.88 -0.19
C ALA A 148 14.99 -13.98 -1.25
N HIS A 149 13.86 -14.30 -1.90
CA HIS A 149 13.81 -15.22 -3.02
C HIS A 149 14.52 -14.67 -4.26
N ALA A 150 14.29 -13.40 -4.62
CA ALA A 150 14.97 -12.76 -5.76
C ALA A 150 16.51 -12.79 -5.61
N ASN A 151 17.02 -12.47 -4.42
CA ASN A 151 18.46 -12.48 -4.14
C ASN A 151 19.09 -13.88 -4.27
N ARG A 152 18.33 -14.95 -4.00
CA ARG A 152 18.79 -16.34 -4.17
C ARG A 152 19.00 -16.73 -5.62
N TYR A 153 18.24 -16.16 -6.55
CA TYR A 153 18.39 -16.43 -7.99
C TYR A 153 19.50 -15.60 -8.63
N VAL A 154 19.74 -14.38 -8.15
CA VAL A 154 20.80 -13.50 -8.68
C VAL A 154 22.20 -13.94 -8.24
N LEU A 155 22.35 -14.48 -7.03
CA LEU A 155 23.66 -14.89 -6.48
C LEU A 155 24.09 -16.33 -6.82
N GLY A 156 23.42 -17.00 -7.78
CA GLY A 156 23.88 -18.25 -8.39
C GLY A 156 24.50 -19.27 -7.44
N THR A 157 23.70 -20.20 -6.90
CA THR A 157 24.26 -21.44 -6.34
C THR A 157 25.23 -22.06 -7.35
N PRO A 158 26.51 -22.34 -7.00
CA PRO A 158 27.38 -23.07 -7.91
C PRO A 158 26.75 -24.44 -8.12
N SER A 159 26.44 -24.73 -9.38
CA SER A 159 26.06 -26.07 -9.83
C SER A 159 27.10 -27.05 -9.30
N ARG A 160 26.75 -27.86 -8.29
CA ARG A 160 27.53 -29.03 -7.91
C ARG A 160 27.48 -30.01 -9.08
N ARG A 161 28.55 -30.04 -9.87
CA ARG A 161 28.96 -31.21 -10.65
C ARG A 161 30.10 -31.89 -9.93
#